data_AF-A0A1H1KCL9-F1
#
_entry.id   AF-A0A1H1KCL9-F1
#
_cell.length_a   1.000
_cell.length_b   1.000
_cell.length_c   1.000
_cell.angle_alpha   90.00
_cell.angle_beta   90.00
_cell.angle_gamma   90.00
#
_symmetry.space_group_name_H-M   'P 1'
#
loop_
_entity.id
_entity.type
_entity.pdbx_description
1 polymer ?
#
loop_
_entity_poly.entity_id
_entity_poly.type
_entity_poly.pdbx_seq_one_letter_code
_entity_poly.pdbx_strand_id
1 'polypeptide(L)'
;MSIVLKVNYRLASDVEAQLRRDATQAGLDWEIPIGGGRRGGVYFFDDKLSAGAWQEGFSRRIAKAGGSQVTFRSFEVNETSSAAVGRRPVKLRRVA
;
A
#
# COMPACT_ATOMS: atom_id res chain seq x y z
N MET A 1 5.25 14.94 -4.94
CA MET A 1 5.14 14.99 -3.47
C MET A 1 4.75 13.62 -3.03
N SER A 2 5.63 12.97 -2.27
CA SER A 2 5.52 11.57 -1.94
C SER A 2 4.38 11.32 -0.96
N ILE A 3 3.70 10.19 -1.13
CA ILE A 3 2.54 9.79 -0.36
C ILE A 3 2.81 8.44 0.28
N VAL A 4 2.49 8.34 1.57
CA VAL A 4 2.36 7.06 2.27
C VAL A 4 0.88 6.72 2.39
N LEU A 5 0.49 5.56 1.85
CA LEU A 5 -0.84 4.99 1.98
C LEU A 5 -0.81 3.83 2.98
N LYS A 6 -1.58 3.96 4.07
CA LYS A 6 -1.90 2.84 4.96
C LYS A 6 -3.22 2.23 4.55
N VAL A 7 -3.24 0.92 4.33
CA VAL A 7 -4.42 0.17 3.90
C VAL A 7 -4.71 -0.94 4.88
N ASN A 8 -5.99 -1.11 5.24
CA ASN A 8 -6.47 -2.30 5.94
C ASN A 8 -7.71 -2.83 5.22
N TYR A 9 -7.87 -4.15 5.18
CA TYR A 9 -8.99 -4.81 4.53
C TYR A 9 -9.27 -6.18 5.19
N ARG A 10 -10.44 -6.74 4.88
CA ARG A 10 -10.77 -8.15 5.13
C ARG A 10 -10.86 -8.88 3.80
N LEU A 11 -10.43 -10.14 3.77
CA LEU A 11 -10.57 -11.03 2.63
C LEU A 11 -11.35 -12.27 3.05
N ALA A 12 -12.24 -12.74 2.18
CA ALA A 12 -13.00 -13.98 2.40
C ALA A 12 -12.15 -15.25 2.21
N SER A 13 -11.02 -15.16 1.49
CA SER A 13 -10.13 -16.28 1.18
C SER A 13 -8.66 -15.85 1.22
N ASP A 14 -7.74 -16.81 1.11
CA ASP A 14 -6.29 -16.58 1.19
C ASP A 14 -5.64 -16.10 -0.13
N VAL A 15 -6.37 -15.31 -0.91
CA VAL A 15 -5.90 -14.75 -2.20
C VAL A 15 -5.01 -13.50 -2.04
N GLU A 16 -4.57 -13.22 -0.81
CA GLU A 16 -3.80 -12.02 -0.46
C GLU A 16 -2.47 -11.91 -1.22
N ALA A 17 -1.76 -13.03 -1.35
CA ALA A 17 -0.49 -13.06 -2.09
C ALA A 17 -0.67 -12.74 -3.58
N GLN A 18 -1.82 -13.11 -4.16
CA GLN A 18 -2.14 -12.81 -5.56
C GLN A 18 -2.46 -11.33 -5.73
N LEU A 19 -3.32 -10.78 -4.87
CA LEU A 19 -3.71 -9.36 -4.89
C LEU A 19 -2.52 -8.41 -4.74
N ARG A 20 -1.51 -8.81 -3.96
CA ARG A 20 -0.26 -8.05 -3.78
C ARG A 20 0.66 -8.14 -4.98
N ARG A 21 0.73 -9.29 -5.67
CA ARG A 21 1.54 -9.41 -6.90
C ARG A 21 1.00 -8.54 -8.03
N ASP A 22 -0.32 -8.43 -8.12
CA ASP A 22 -0.99 -7.59 -9.14
C ASP A 22 -0.99 -6.09 -8.77
N ALA A 23 -0.36 -5.70 -7.65
CA ALA A 23 -0.30 -4.34 -7.16
C ALA A 23 0.86 -3.51 -7.75
N THR A 24 1.69 -4.08 -8.62
CA THR A 24 2.71 -3.36 -9.39
C THR A 24 2.04 -2.29 -10.25
N GLN A 25 2.29 -1.02 -9.92
CA GLN A 25 1.77 0.14 -10.64
C GLN A 25 2.84 1.22 -10.69
N ALA A 26 2.87 1.97 -11.78
CA ALA A 26 3.74 3.13 -11.92
C ALA A 26 3.62 4.05 -10.68
N GLY A 27 4.77 4.47 -10.16
CA GLY A 27 4.88 5.37 -9.01
C GLY A 27 4.80 4.71 -7.64
N LEU A 28 4.63 3.38 -7.52
CA LEU A 28 4.77 2.64 -6.26
C LEU A 28 6.24 2.20 -6.09
N ASP A 29 6.96 2.73 -5.10
CA ASP A 29 8.37 2.38 -4.85
C ASP A 29 8.48 1.13 -3.97
N TRP A 30 7.73 1.11 -2.86
CA TRP A 30 7.79 0.00 -1.92
C TRP A 30 6.51 -0.22 -1.13
N GLU A 31 6.40 -1.44 -0.61
CA GLU A 31 5.36 -1.83 0.34
C GLU A 31 5.93 -2.51 1.59
N ILE A 32 5.20 -2.38 2.69
CA ILE A 32 5.41 -3.09 3.95
C ILE A 32 4.12 -3.85 4.28
N PRO A 33 4.12 -5.19 4.22
CA PRO A 33 3.00 -6.01 4.66
C PRO A 33 2.67 -5.80 6.14
N ILE A 34 1.39 -5.66 6.46
CA ILE A 34 0.88 -5.78 7.83
C ILE A 34 0.07 -7.09 7.89
N GLY A 35 0.61 -8.10 8.58
CA GLY A 35 -0.06 -9.37 8.85
C GLY A 35 -0.76 -9.38 10.22
N GLY A 36 -1.70 -10.31 10.42
CA GLY A 36 -2.48 -10.48 11.66
C GLY A 36 -4.00 -10.53 11.43
N GLY A 37 -4.80 -10.34 12.49
CA GLY A 37 -6.28 -10.40 12.44
C GLY A 37 -6.97 -9.32 11.59
N ARG A 38 -6.22 -8.30 11.14
CA ARG A 38 -6.60 -7.37 10.07
C ARG A 38 -5.47 -7.39 9.03
N ARG A 39 -5.81 -7.73 7.78
CA ARG A 39 -4.88 -7.77 6.66
C ARG A 39 -4.64 -6.35 6.14
N GLY A 40 -3.44 -6.06 5.65
CA GLY A 40 -3.13 -4.71 5.19
C GLY A 40 -1.69 -4.48 4.75
N GLY A 41 -1.38 -3.22 4.50
CA GLY A 41 -0.03 -2.81 4.12
C GLY A 41 0.16 -1.31 4.20
N VAL A 42 1.42 -0.91 4.25
CA VAL A 42 1.85 0.47 4.04
C VAL A 42 2.53 0.53 2.68
N TYR A 43 2.16 1.49 1.86
CA TYR A 43 2.64 1.66 0.50
C TYR A 43 3.17 3.06 0.33
N PHE A 44 4.28 3.21 -0.39
CA PHE A 44 4.89 4.50 -0.66
C PHE A 44 4.84 4.81 -2.14
N PHE A 45 4.43 6.02 -2.46
CA PHE A 45 4.34 6.53 -3.81
C PHE A 45 5.09 7.85 -3.94
N ASP A 46 5.69 8.10 -5.09
CA ASP A 46 6.41 9.36 -5.36
C ASP A 46 5.46 10.56 -5.55
N ASP A 47 4.21 10.25 -5.90
CA ASP A 47 3.19 11.25 -6.17
C ASP A 47 1.77 10.81 -5.81
N LYS A 48 0.91 11.82 -5.61
CA LYS A 48 -0.49 11.66 -5.22
C LYS A 48 -1.38 11.05 -6.30
N LEU A 49 -1.06 11.27 -7.57
CA LEU A 49 -1.85 10.75 -8.68
C LEU A 49 -1.71 9.23 -8.75
N SER A 50 -0.47 8.74 -8.69
CA SER A 50 -0.13 7.31 -8.63
C SER A 50 -0.76 6.63 -7.42
N ALA A 51 -0.68 7.27 -6.24
CA ALA A 51 -1.34 6.78 -5.04
C ALA A 51 -2.85 6.63 -5.21
N GLY A 52 -3.53 7.66 -5.75
CA GLY A 52 -4.98 7.65 -5.99
C GLY A 52 -5.41 6.58 -7.00
N ALA A 53 -4.73 6.49 -8.14
CA ALA A 53 -5.00 5.48 -9.15
C ALA A 53 -4.83 4.05 -8.59
N TRP A 54 -3.83 3.86 -7.74
CA TRP A 54 -3.61 2.57 -7.06
C TRP A 54 -4.72 2.25 -6.07
N GLN A 55 -5.22 3.21 -5.27
CA GLN A 55 -6.32 3.00 -4.33
C GLN A 55 -7.59 2.50 -5.02
N GLU A 56 -7.94 3.10 -6.16
CA GLU A 56 -9.10 2.70 -6.95
C GLU A 56 -8.93 1.28 -7.51
N GLY A 57 -7.78 1.00 -8.12
CA GLY A 57 -7.47 -0.34 -8.63
C GLY A 57 -7.49 -1.40 -7.53
N PHE A 58 -6.90 -1.08 -6.37
CA PHE A 58 -6.87 -1.97 -5.22
C PHE A 58 -8.27 -2.25 -4.67
N SER A 59 -9.13 -1.24 -4.55
CA SER A 59 -10.52 -1.41 -4.11
C SER A 59 -11.30 -2.35 -5.02
N ARG A 60 -11.17 -2.19 -6.35
CA ARG A 60 -11.80 -3.08 -7.33
C ARG A 60 -11.29 -4.52 -7.21
N ARG A 61 -9.98 -4.71 -7.03
CA ARG A 61 -9.37 -6.03 -6.83
C ARG A 61 -9.85 -6.71 -5.55
N ILE A 62 -9.92 -5.98 -4.44
CA ILE A 62 -10.44 -6.51 -3.17
C ILE A 62 -11.90 -6.90 -3.31
N ALA A 63 -12.73 -6.06 -3.92
CA ALA A 63 -14.14 -6.37 -4.15
C ALA A 63 -14.31 -7.65 -5.01
N LYS A 64 -13.54 -7.79 -6.10
CA LYS A 64 -13.54 -8.98 -6.96
C LYS A 64 -13.11 -10.25 -6.20
N ALA A 65 -12.20 -10.11 -5.24
CA ALA A 65 -11.74 -11.19 -4.38
C ALA A 65 -12.70 -11.53 -3.22
N GLY A 66 -13.90 -10.93 -3.20
CA GLY A 66 -14.86 -11.12 -2.10
C GLY A 66 -14.42 -10.49 -0.78
N GLY A 67 -13.45 -9.57 -0.82
CA GLY A 67 -13.02 -8.83 0.36
C GLY A 67 -13.91 -7.63 0.65
N SER A 68 -13.78 -7.11 1.88
CA SER A 68 -14.61 -6.02 2.39
C SER A 68 -13.84 -5.13 3.37
N GLN A 69 -14.46 -4.04 3.81
CA GLN A 69 -13.92 -3.11 4.82
C GLN A 69 -12.55 -2.53 4.43
N VAL A 70 -12.37 -2.18 3.14
CA VAL A 70 -11.15 -1.53 2.68
C VAL A 70 -11.11 -0.11 3.23
N THR A 71 -10.09 0.18 4.01
CA THR A 71 -9.86 1.50 4.59
C THR A 71 -8.51 2.00 4.17
N PHE A 72 -8.48 3.23 3.67
CA PHE A 72 -7.25 3.91 3.28
C PHE A 72 -7.02 5.11 4.20
N ARG A 73 -5.75 5.35 4.53
CA ARG A 73 -5.29 6.62 5.09
C ARG A 73 -4.09 7.09 4.28
N SER A 74 -4.16 8.33 3.80
CA SER A 74 -3.11 8.97 3.03
C SER A 74 -2.38 9.98 3.89
N PHE A 75 -1.05 9.98 3.79
CA PHE A 75 -0.18 10.89 4.49
C PHE A 75 0.82 11.47 3.50
N GLU A 76 1.02 12.78 3.56
CA GLU A 76 2.11 13.43 2.85
C GLU A 76 3.41 13.20 3.61
N VAL A 77 4.47 12.85 2.88
CA VAL A 77 5.77 12.60 3.48
C VAL A 77 6.50 13.92 3.67
N ASN A 78 6.87 14.21 4.92
CA ASN A 78 7.85 15.26 5.19
C ASN A 78 9.25 14.69 4.94
N GLU A 79 9.80 14.98 3.78
CA GLU A 79 11.11 14.45 3.35
C GLU A 79 12.25 14.94 4.25
N THR A 80 12.20 16.19 4.71
CA THR A 80 13.21 16.76 5.61
C THR A 80 13.31 15.98 6.91
N SER A 81 12.17 15.75 7.57
CA SER A 81 12.11 14.97 8.80
C SER A 81 12.46 13.50 8.57
N SER A 82 12.05 12.93 7.44
CA SER A 82 12.32 11.53 7.10
C SER A 82 13.81 11.29 6.84
N ALA A 83 14.47 12.20 6.13
CA ALA A 83 15.90 12.16 5.86
C ALA A 83 16.73 12.29 7.15
N ALA A 84 16.32 13.16 8.09
CA ALA A 84 17.00 13.34 9.37
C ALA A 84 17.02 12.08 10.25
N VAL A 85 16.00 11.21 10.12
CA VAL A 85 15.96 9.92 10.83
C VAL A 85 16.89 8.89 10.18
N GLY A 86 17.19 9.01 8.88
CA GLY A 86 18.18 8.20 8.17
C GLY A 86 17.87 6.70 8.08
N ARG A 87 16.68 6.26 8.49
CA ARG A 87 16.29 4.83 8.51
C ARG A 87 15.33 4.54 7.38
N ARG A 88 15.73 3.63 6.49
CA ARG A 88 14.82 2.98 5.54
C ARG A 88 14.06 1.85 6.25
N PRO A 89 12.80 1.55 5.87
CA PRO A 89 12.09 0.43 6.46
C PRO A 89 12.83 -0.90 6.26
N VAL A 90 12.80 -1.76 7.27
CA VAL A 90 13.60 -3.01 7.31
C VAL A 90 12.96 -4.16 6.52
N LYS A 91 11.65 -4.08 6.24
CA LYS A 91 10.88 -5.10 5.50
C LYS A 91 10.23 -4.49 4.26
N LEU A 92 11.07 -4.09 3.30
CA LEU A 92 10.61 -3.55 2.02
C LEU A 92 10.49 -4.68 1.01
N ARG A 93 9.33 -4.78 0.36
CA ARG A 93 9.30 -5.33 -0.99
C ARG A 93 9.38 -4.15 -1.95
N ARG A 94 10.48 -4.04 -2.70
CA ARG A 94 10.55 -3.09 -3.81
C ARG A 94 9.62 -3.55 -4.91
N VAL A 95 8.86 -2.60 -5.44
CA VAL A 95 7.92 -2.83 -6.53
C VAL A 95 8.58 -2.20 -7.76
N ALA A 96 9.02 -3.04 -8.70
CA ALA A 96 9.70 -2.62 -9.92
C ALA A 96 8.69 -2.29 -11.03
#